data_AF-A0A2D9PN75-F1
#
_entry.id   AF-A0A2D9PN75-F1
#
_cell.length_a   1.000
_cell.length_b   1.000
_cell.length_c   1.000
_cell.angle_alpha   90.00
_cell.angle_beta   90.00
_cell.angle_gamma   90.00
#
_symmetry.space_group_name_H-M   'P 1'
#
loop_
_entity.id
_entity.type
_entity.pdbx_description
1 polymer ?
#
loop_
_entity_poly.entity_id
_entity_poly.type
_entity_poly.pdbx_seq_one_letter_code
_entity_poly.pdbx_strand_id
1 'polypeptide(L)'
;MKLNFIFARALASFAVLSLTSINTQSAPQPELGTAGVSLEAVFTGGGTISAGANYLGEVPSSEKLDLVATVKPAPNDVGKIGTLIAIVQVEGIGIYTKLPLGGWVAFDINNLQGFATKTLAPSESIEILTDLIGDQLNVAGTKFIAYVGYWVGDDQTTLTYTKNPVVVSIAKKPAVGCPTNTSSTGTTFSGKPVCELKGRIETNTHLTSNNAYQLSSAVFIGTNTDTDNDKKISLTIDAGTKIFSPVGFNALIIDKSAKIHANGSPENPIIMTSAEDVAGYAGASTQRGKWGGVVINGAAQLNSSSGYAQGEGNTGQYGGGANPVADDDSGNINYTQIKYAGYLFTPEDELNSLALQGVGSKTNLDYIQIHNGADDGIEFYGGNVDAKHLYLTGIDDDSLDWTTGYTGRLQHVLIKLTNTGDNCIEADNLGANPTATPRSQPTISNLTCVLSPNMSSKGHAMELKAGTGMNMYNSVIAGEMPSRASEGCVRLAAAATWTQSGATIATLNGSLTMENSLITTACLNDMTERGTAAEILWTGKDWYGAQVGGSHATFKLTGTLGTINGDEVNAISSDMSKLTDVFWDQVDYIGAVKDTTSDWTKGWTFNDF
;
A
#
# COMPACT_ATOMS: atom_id res chain seq x y z
N MET A 1 48.65 1.73 1.60
CA MET A 1 48.30 0.67 2.58
C MET A 1 47.30 1.11 3.68
N LYS A 2 46.97 2.41 3.80
CA LYS A 2 45.93 2.96 4.70
C LYS A 2 44.70 3.52 3.97
N LEU A 3 44.47 3.11 2.72
CA LEU A 3 43.26 3.45 1.95
C LEU A 3 42.17 2.37 2.03
N ASN A 4 42.47 1.19 2.59
CA ASN A 4 41.51 0.10 2.81
C ASN A 4 40.58 0.33 4.03
N PHE A 5 40.73 1.44 4.76
CA PHE A 5 40.00 1.70 6.00
C PHE A 5 39.04 2.90 5.93
N ILE A 6 38.89 3.56 4.78
CA ILE A 6 37.89 4.63 4.58
C ILE A 6 36.63 4.07 3.86
N PHE A 7 36.39 2.76 4.00
CA PHE A 7 35.04 2.21 4.13
C PHE A 7 34.66 2.03 5.63
N ALA A 8 35.51 2.53 6.55
CA ALA A 8 35.36 2.38 8.00
C ALA A 8 35.58 3.68 8.84
N ARG A 9 35.47 4.90 8.26
CA ARG A 9 35.07 6.20 8.90
C ARG A 9 35.67 7.45 8.20
N ALA A 10 34.77 8.28 7.68
CA ALA A 10 34.66 9.75 7.78
C ALA A 10 35.59 10.75 7.04
N LEU A 11 34.90 11.80 6.53
CA LEU A 11 35.27 13.23 6.33
C LEU A 11 36.04 13.61 5.04
N ALA A 12 35.81 14.75 4.34
CA ALA A 12 35.18 16.03 4.66
C ALA A 12 34.79 16.91 3.43
N SER A 13 33.70 17.69 3.58
CA SER A 13 33.45 19.11 3.20
C SER A 13 33.09 19.63 1.78
N PHE A 14 32.02 20.48 1.79
CA PHE A 14 31.48 21.50 0.84
C PHE A 14 30.77 21.05 -0.44
N ALA A 15 29.69 21.68 -0.95
CA ALA A 15 28.63 22.56 -0.44
C ALA A 15 27.60 22.82 -1.56
N VAL A 16 26.32 22.89 -1.16
CA VAL A 16 25.17 23.61 -1.73
C VAL A 16 24.99 23.63 -3.25
N LEU A 17 23.99 22.87 -3.71
CA LEU A 17 23.08 23.31 -4.78
C LEU A 17 21.66 23.36 -4.19
N SER A 18 21.14 24.58 -4.11
CA SER A 18 19.78 24.87 -3.69
C SER A 18 18.80 24.59 -4.84
N LEU A 19 17.81 23.75 -4.49
CA LEU A 19 16.40 23.87 -4.85
C LEU A 19 16.05 23.90 -6.34
N THR A 20 15.76 22.70 -6.86
CA THR A 20 14.54 22.45 -7.64
C THR A 20 14.02 21.05 -7.31
N SER A 21 12.75 21.02 -6.86
CA SER A 21 11.85 19.87 -6.70
C SER A 21 12.35 18.65 -5.90
N ILE A 22 11.95 18.61 -4.63
CA ILE A 22 11.58 17.36 -3.93
C ILE A 22 10.38 16.79 -4.71
N ASN A 23 10.65 16.09 -5.80
CA ASN A 23 9.71 15.12 -6.36
C ASN A 23 10.13 13.79 -5.75
N THR A 24 9.78 13.57 -4.49
CA THR A 24 9.92 12.26 -3.82
C THR A 24 8.98 11.30 -4.51
N GLN A 25 9.41 10.76 -5.64
CA GLN A 25 8.62 9.82 -6.41
C GLN A 25 8.69 8.47 -5.71
N SER A 26 7.78 8.29 -4.76
CA SER A 26 7.35 7.01 -4.22
C SER A 26 6.54 6.28 -5.27
N ALA A 27 7.24 5.59 -6.14
CA ALA A 27 6.66 4.80 -7.21
C ALA A 27 7.21 3.37 -7.11
N PRO A 28 6.63 2.38 -7.83
CA PRO A 28 7.31 1.13 -8.13
C PRO A 28 8.73 1.40 -8.64
N GLN A 29 9.60 0.39 -8.54
CA GLN A 29 11.02 0.51 -8.90
C GLN A 29 11.19 1.26 -10.24
N PRO A 30 11.82 2.46 -10.26
CA PRO A 30 11.84 3.30 -11.46
C PRO A 30 12.50 2.61 -12.65
N GLU A 31 11.87 2.66 -13.82
CA GLU A 31 12.48 2.22 -15.07
C GLU A 31 13.65 3.13 -15.46
N LEU A 32 14.73 2.51 -15.92
CA LEU A 32 15.96 3.15 -16.33
C LEU A 32 16.13 2.92 -17.83
N GLY A 33 16.49 3.97 -18.57
CA GLY A 33 16.77 3.83 -19.99
C GLY A 33 17.92 2.86 -20.24
N THR A 34 17.90 2.14 -21.36
CA THR A 34 18.92 1.16 -21.75
C THR A 34 19.95 1.76 -22.73
N ALA A 35 21.21 1.36 -22.59
CA ALA A 35 22.32 1.64 -23.50
C ALA A 35 23.16 0.38 -23.75
N GLY A 36 23.96 0.39 -24.80
CA GLY A 36 24.80 -0.75 -25.20
C GLY A 36 24.20 -1.54 -26.36
N VAL A 37 24.58 -2.82 -26.46
CA VAL A 37 24.27 -3.66 -27.63
C VAL A 37 22.83 -4.15 -27.63
N SER A 38 22.28 -4.44 -26.46
CA SER A 38 20.96 -5.06 -26.31
C SER A 38 19.91 -4.04 -25.83
N LEU A 39 19.25 -3.36 -26.77
CA LEU A 39 18.24 -2.34 -26.44
C LEU A 39 16.93 -2.92 -25.89
N GLU A 40 16.73 -4.23 -25.99
CA GLU A 40 15.56 -4.95 -25.47
C GLU A 40 15.69 -5.33 -23.98
N ALA A 41 16.88 -5.15 -23.38
CA ALA A 41 17.03 -5.32 -21.94
C ALA A 41 16.27 -4.21 -21.20
N VAL A 42 15.60 -4.57 -20.10
CA VAL A 42 14.88 -3.64 -19.25
C VAL A 42 15.58 -3.54 -17.91
N PHE A 43 15.79 -2.31 -17.44
CA PHE A 43 16.43 -2.02 -16.17
C PHE A 43 15.49 -1.23 -15.29
N THR A 44 15.45 -1.57 -14.01
CA THR A 44 14.79 -0.77 -12.97
C THR A 44 15.74 -0.56 -11.79
N GLY A 45 15.59 0.52 -11.02
CA GLY A 45 16.39 0.71 -9.81
C GLY A 45 16.06 1.94 -8.99
N GLY A 46 16.34 1.88 -7.69
CA GLY A 46 16.12 2.98 -6.75
C GLY A 46 16.73 2.71 -5.38
N GLY A 47 16.75 3.74 -4.53
CA GLY A 47 17.03 3.59 -3.11
C GLY A 47 15.76 3.26 -2.33
N THR A 48 15.80 2.34 -1.39
CA THR A 48 14.66 1.93 -0.56
C THR A 48 15.06 1.82 0.91
N ILE A 49 14.08 2.02 1.80
CA ILE A 49 14.18 1.76 3.25
C ILE A 49 13.17 0.71 3.71
N SER A 50 12.43 0.13 2.77
CA SER A 50 11.20 -0.62 3.01
C SER A 50 11.22 -1.96 2.27
N ALA A 51 12.42 -2.54 2.12
CA ALA A 51 12.66 -3.78 1.39
C ALA A 51 12.09 -3.78 -0.04
N GLY A 52 12.06 -2.61 -0.70
CA GLY A 52 11.57 -2.46 -2.07
C GLY A 52 10.07 -2.19 -2.21
N ALA A 53 9.31 -2.06 -1.11
CA ALA A 53 7.90 -1.63 -1.15
C ALA A 53 7.75 -0.23 -1.79
N ASN A 54 8.71 0.66 -1.52
CA ASN A 54 8.83 1.94 -2.21
C ASN A 54 10.27 2.40 -2.39
N TYR A 55 10.43 3.30 -3.36
CA TYR A 55 11.72 3.87 -3.72
C TYR A 55 11.73 5.38 -3.49
N LEU A 56 12.86 5.88 -3.01
CA LEU A 56 13.03 7.26 -2.57
C LEU A 56 14.20 7.90 -3.32
N GLY A 57 13.99 9.12 -3.82
CA GLY A 57 15.07 9.95 -4.37
C GLY A 57 15.98 10.56 -3.31
N GLU A 58 15.47 10.70 -2.07
CA GLU A 58 16.21 11.14 -0.90
C GLU A 58 15.75 10.34 0.34
N VAL A 59 16.69 9.83 1.12
CA VAL A 59 16.44 8.99 2.30
C VAL A 59 16.91 9.69 3.59
N PRO A 60 16.15 9.65 4.70
CA PRO A 60 16.61 10.23 5.96
C PRO A 60 17.95 9.62 6.41
N SER A 61 18.86 10.44 6.93
CA SER A 61 20.22 10.01 7.30
C SER A 61 20.28 8.98 8.43
N SER A 62 19.21 8.83 9.20
CA SER A 62 19.07 7.83 10.26
C SER A 62 18.61 6.46 9.77
N GLU A 63 18.02 6.38 8.58
CA GLU A 63 17.44 5.14 8.06
C GLU A 63 18.48 4.29 7.32
N LYS A 64 18.19 2.99 7.23
CA LYS A 64 18.97 2.03 6.45
C LYS A 64 18.56 2.14 4.98
N LEU A 65 19.46 2.69 4.18
CA LEU A 65 19.32 2.74 2.73
C LEU A 65 19.85 1.45 2.10
N ASP A 66 18.99 0.78 1.36
CA ASP A 66 19.39 -0.19 0.33
C ASP A 66 19.33 0.48 -1.04
N LEU A 67 20.38 0.35 -1.83
CA LEU A 67 20.41 0.78 -3.23
C LEU A 67 20.35 -0.47 -4.10
N VAL A 68 19.25 -0.66 -4.82
CA VAL A 68 18.99 -1.90 -5.55
C VAL A 68 18.62 -1.63 -7.00
N ALA A 69 18.88 -2.60 -7.86
CA ALA A 69 18.47 -2.59 -9.25
C ALA A 69 18.01 -3.99 -9.69
N THR A 70 17.13 -4.03 -10.68
CA THR A 70 16.72 -5.25 -11.35
C THR A 70 17.08 -5.15 -12.82
N VAL A 71 17.69 -6.22 -13.35
CA VAL A 71 18.02 -6.36 -14.77
C VAL A 71 17.15 -7.47 -15.32
N LYS A 72 16.34 -7.16 -16.34
CA LYS A 72 15.72 -8.17 -17.21
C LYS A 72 16.56 -8.22 -18.49
N PRO A 73 17.47 -9.20 -18.63
CA PRO A 73 18.27 -9.34 -19.83
C PRO A 73 17.37 -9.44 -21.06
N ALA A 74 17.89 -9.03 -22.22
CA ALA A 74 17.13 -9.21 -23.45
C ALA A 74 16.76 -10.68 -23.66
N PRO A 75 15.61 -11.00 -24.26
CA PRO A 75 15.15 -12.38 -24.42
C PRO A 75 16.18 -13.32 -25.07
N ASN A 76 16.97 -12.79 -26.01
CA ASN A 76 18.03 -13.54 -26.69
C ASN A 76 19.26 -13.81 -25.82
N ASP A 77 19.43 -13.12 -24.70
CA ASP A 77 20.56 -13.28 -23.78
C ASP A 77 20.24 -14.19 -22.60
N VAL A 78 18.96 -14.37 -22.28
CA VAL A 78 18.48 -15.30 -21.26
C VAL A 78 18.95 -16.72 -21.58
N GLY A 79 19.49 -17.42 -20.58
CA GLY A 79 20.05 -18.77 -20.72
C GLY A 79 21.49 -18.83 -21.22
N LYS A 80 22.10 -17.70 -21.63
CA LYS A 80 23.54 -17.62 -21.94
C LYS A 80 24.34 -17.33 -20.68
N ILE A 81 25.63 -17.67 -20.69
CA ILE A 81 26.56 -17.20 -19.66
C ILE A 81 26.76 -15.70 -19.87
N GLY A 82 26.55 -14.92 -18.82
CA GLY A 82 26.82 -13.48 -18.79
C GLY A 82 27.47 -13.06 -17.49
N THR A 83 28.10 -11.90 -17.53
CA THR A 83 28.76 -11.28 -16.37
C THR A 83 28.05 -9.99 -16.00
N LEU A 84 27.58 -9.90 -14.76
CA LEU A 84 26.91 -8.74 -14.18
C LEU A 84 27.92 -7.74 -13.62
N ILE A 85 27.63 -6.45 -13.82
CA ILE A 85 28.44 -5.33 -13.32
C ILE A 85 27.57 -4.32 -12.57
N ALA A 86 28.14 -3.74 -11.52
CA ALA A 86 27.58 -2.61 -10.79
C ALA A 86 28.69 -1.60 -10.52
N ILE A 87 28.43 -0.34 -10.84
CA ILE A 87 29.32 0.80 -10.62
C ILE A 87 28.57 1.81 -9.77
N VAL A 88 29.21 2.37 -8.74
CA VAL A 88 28.63 3.45 -7.93
C VAL A 88 29.58 4.64 -7.89
N GLN A 89 29.07 5.80 -8.26
CA GLN A 89 29.68 7.09 -7.97
C GLN A 89 29.08 7.62 -6.66
N VAL A 90 29.96 7.97 -5.74
CA VAL A 90 29.62 8.63 -4.48
C VAL A 90 30.12 10.07 -4.57
N GLU A 91 29.19 11.02 -4.59
CA GLU A 91 29.50 12.43 -4.83
C GLU A 91 30.50 12.96 -3.79
N GLY A 92 31.58 13.59 -4.28
CA GLY A 92 32.67 14.10 -3.45
C GLY A 92 33.66 13.04 -2.94
N ILE A 93 33.44 11.74 -3.21
CA ILE A 93 34.33 10.66 -2.75
C ILE A 93 35.03 9.96 -3.93
N GLY A 94 34.29 9.43 -4.89
CA GLY A 94 34.88 8.69 -6.01
C GLY A 94 33.90 7.78 -6.75
N ILE A 95 34.43 7.00 -7.70
CA ILE A 95 33.66 6.03 -8.49
C ILE A 95 34.26 4.64 -8.24
N TYR A 96 33.40 3.66 -7.99
CA TYR A 96 33.78 2.33 -7.56
C TYR A 96 33.04 1.24 -8.34
N THR A 97 33.70 0.12 -8.58
CA THR A 97 33.12 -1.09 -9.17
C THR A 97 32.95 -2.16 -8.11
N LYS A 98 31.78 -2.82 -8.11
CA LYS A 98 31.48 -3.93 -7.22
C LYS A 98 32.29 -5.16 -7.65
N LEU A 99 32.87 -5.85 -6.68
CA LEU A 99 33.61 -7.09 -6.86
C LEU A 99 32.80 -8.31 -6.39
N PRO A 100 33.22 -9.53 -6.77
CA PRO A 100 32.72 -10.75 -6.15
C PRO A 100 32.83 -10.68 -4.61
N LEU A 101 31.88 -11.30 -3.92
CA LEU A 101 31.76 -11.28 -2.45
C LEU A 101 31.47 -9.89 -1.83
N GLY A 102 31.07 -8.91 -2.64
CA GLY A 102 30.56 -7.61 -2.16
C GLY A 102 31.61 -6.53 -1.89
N GLY A 103 32.88 -6.77 -2.24
CA GLY A 103 33.93 -5.76 -2.15
C GLY A 103 33.80 -4.63 -3.18
N TRP A 104 34.57 -3.55 -3.01
CA TRP A 104 34.61 -2.41 -3.93
C TRP A 104 36.04 -2.01 -4.27
N VAL A 105 36.28 -1.66 -5.53
CA VAL A 105 37.55 -1.09 -6.01
C VAL A 105 37.29 0.18 -6.81
N ALA A 106 38.29 1.06 -6.92
CA ALA A 106 38.18 2.24 -7.76
C ALA A 106 37.86 1.83 -9.21
N PHE A 107 36.92 2.55 -9.83
CA PHE A 107 36.50 2.29 -11.21
C PHE A 107 37.67 2.57 -12.17
N ASP A 108 37.93 1.61 -13.06
CA ASP A 108 38.86 1.73 -14.17
C ASP A 108 38.15 1.30 -15.45
N ILE A 109 37.90 2.27 -16.34
CA ILE A 109 37.23 2.03 -17.62
C ILE A 109 38.01 1.07 -18.53
N ASN A 110 39.32 0.96 -18.36
CA ASN A 110 40.15 0.08 -19.17
C ASN A 110 40.20 -1.35 -18.61
N ASN A 111 39.64 -1.57 -17.42
CA ASN A 111 39.63 -2.85 -16.73
C ASN A 111 38.28 -3.05 -16.02
N LEU A 112 37.21 -3.18 -16.81
CA LEU A 112 35.88 -3.47 -16.30
C LEU A 112 35.86 -4.84 -15.62
N GLN A 113 35.36 -4.86 -14.38
CA GLN A 113 35.24 -6.05 -13.56
C GLN A 113 33.77 -6.30 -13.22
N GLY A 114 33.33 -7.54 -13.42
CA GLY A 114 32.02 -7.99 -13.01
C GLY A 114 32.04 -8.56 -11.60
N PHE A 115 30.93 -8.46 -10.89
CA PHE A 115 30.80 -9.03 -9.56
C PHE A 115 30.28 -10.48 -9.58
N ALA A 116 29.64 -10.91 -10.68
CA ALA A 116 29.13 -12.26 -10.85
C ALA A 116 29.11 -12.69 -12.32
N THR A 117 29.56 -13.91 -12.61
CA THR A 117 29.43 -14.56 -13.92
C THR A 117 28.58 -15.81 -13.76
N LYS A 118 27.45 -15.88 -14.48
CA LYS A 118 26.44 -16.94 -14.33
C LYS A 118 25.62 -17.09 -15.61
N THR A 119 24.81 -18.14 -15.70
CA THR A 119 23.72 -18.21 -16.68
C THR A 119 22.68 -17.14 -16.34
N LEU A 120 22.39 -16.25 -17.29
CA LEU A 120 21.43 -15.16 -17.12
C LEU A 120 20.00 -15.69 -17.02
N ALA A 121 19.31 -15.33 -15.95
CA ALA A 121 17.90 -15.60 -15.75
C ALA A 121 17.03 -14.54 -16.48
N PRO A 122 15.71 -14.80 -16.65
CA PRO A 122 14.78 -13.80 -17.15
C PRO A 122 14.72 -12.50 -16.32
N SER A 123 15.17 -12.55 -15.07
CA SER A 123 15.29 -11.41 -14.16
C SER A 123 16.43 -11.63 -13.18
N GLU A 124 17.24 -10.61 -12.95
CA GLU A 124 18.41 -10.61 -12.09
C GLU A 124 18.30 -9.44 -11.10
N SER A 125 18.25 -9.74 -9.80
CA SER A 125 18.26 -8.72 -8.73
C SER A 125 19.70 -8.39 -8.34
N ILE A 126 20.00 -7.10 -8.22
CA ILE A 126 21.33 -6.58 -7.90
C ILE A 126 21.22 -5.68 -6.66
N GLU A 127 21.76 -6.17 -5.55
CA GLU A 127 22.04 -5.36 -4.37
C GLU A 127 23.29 -4.54 -4.63
N ILE A 128 23.16 -3.25 -4.84
CA ILE A 128 24.29 -2.35 -5.08
C ILE A 128 24.89 -2.03 -3.71
N LEU A 129 24.15 -1.34 -2.85
CA LEU A 129 24.49 -1.04 -1.45
C LEU A 129 23.42 -1.61 -0.53
N THR A 130 23.81 -2.05 0.67
CA THR A 130 22.90 -2.67 1.64
C THR A 130 23.15 -2.07 3.02
N ASP A 131 22.08 -1.82 3.79
CA ASP A 131 22.09 -1.33 5.17
C ASP A 131 22.94 -0.04 5.38
N LEU A 132 22.96 0.86 4.38
CA LEU A 132 23.75 2.07 4.48
C LEU A 132 23.05 3.12 5.37
N ILE A 133 23.66 3.47 6.50
CA ILE A 133 23.13 4.49 7.41
C ILE A 133 24.00 5.76 7.32
N GLY A 134 23.39 6.84 6.84
CA GLY A 134 24.06 8.12 6.55
C GLY A 134 24.78 8.73 7.74
N ASP A 135 24.11 8.74 8.90
CA ASP A 135 24.62 9.27 10.16
C ASP A 135 25.82 8.48 10.69
N GLN A 136 25.83 7.16 10.50
CA GLN A 136 26.90 6.29 11.01
C GLN A 136 28.18 6.40 10.18
N LEU A 137 28.04 6.67 8.89
CA LEU A 137 29.16 6.75 7.94
C LEU A 137 29.60 8.18 7.66
N ASN A 138 28.90 9.19 8.21
CA ASN A 138 29.12 10.60 7.96
C ASN A 138 29.06 10.95 6.46
N VAL A 139 27.99 10.46 5.82
CA VAL A 139 27.66 10.70 4.40
C VAL A 139 26.26 11.32 4.25
N ALA A 140 25.75 11.95 5.31
CA ALA A 140 24.53 12.76 5.25
C ALA A 140 24.74 13.96 4.30
N GLY A 141 23.77 14.18 3.40
CA GLY A 141 23.87 15.16 2.31
C GLY A 141 24.64 14.66 1.08
N THR A 142 25.06 13.39 1.03
CA THR A 142 25.77 12.80 -0.10
C THR A 142 24.81 12.15 -1.08
N LYS A 143 25.12 12.25 -2.38
CA LYS A 143 24.41 11.60 -3.47
C LYS A 143 25.15 10.36 -3.97
N PHE A 144 24.39 9.31 -4.26
CA PHE A 144 24.84 8.05 -4.82
C PHE A 144 24.23 7.89 -6.22
N ILE A 145 25.08 7.58 -7.19
CA ILE A 145 24.72 7.44 -8.60
C ILE A 145 25.25 6.09 -9.06
N ALA A 146 24.37 5.14 -9.33
CA ALA A 146 24.76 3.79 -9.70
C ALA A 146 24.35 3.40 -11.12
N TYR A 147 25.23 2.67 -11.78
CA TYR A 147 25.01 2.06 -13.09
C TYR A 147 25.09 0.56 -12.94
N VAL A 148 24.15 -0.16 -13.57
CA VAL A 148 24.17 -1.62 -13.62
C VAL A 148 24.10 -2.09 -15.06
N GLY A 149 24.63 -3.28 -15.31
CA GLY A 149 24.67 -3.85 -16.64
C GLY A 149 25.13 -5.29 -16.65
N TYR A 150 25.24 -5.83 -17.84
CA TYR A 150 25.80 -7.15 -18.11
C TYR A 150 26.48 -7.21 -19.47
N TRP A 151 27.42 -8.14 -19.64
CA TRP A 151 27.90 -8.57 -20.96
C TRP A 151 27.79 -10.09 -21.08
N VAL A 152 27.73 -10.59 -22.31
CA VAL A 152 27.52 -12.01 -22.62
C VAL A 152 28.85 -12.69 -22.95
N GLY A 153 29.07 -13.87 -22.38
CA GLY A 153 30.32 -14.60 -22.48
C GLY A 153 31.50 -13.82 -21.90
N ASP A 154 32.66 -13.95 -22.54
CA ASP A 154 33.89 -13.24 -22.19
C ASP A 154 34.10 -11.96 -23.03
N ASP A 155 33.10 -11.55 -23.82
CA ASP A 155 33.19 -10.42 -24.75
C ASP A 155 32.55 -9.16 -24.16
N GLN A 156 33.39 -8.29 -23.60
CA GLN A 156 32.95 -7.01 -23.02
C GLN A 156 32.38 -6.03 -24.07
N THR A 157 32.57 -6.24 -25.37
CA THR A 157 31.96 -5.39 -26.40
C THR A 157 30.44 -5.57 -26.46
N THR A 158 29.90 -6.65 -25.88
CA THR A 158 28.45 -6.91 -25.76
C THR A 158 27.79 -6.20 -24.57
N LEU A 159 28.55 -5.37 -23.84
CA LEU A 159 28.06 -4.67 -22.65
C LEU A 159 26.75 -3.93 -22.94
N THR A 160 25.74 -4.26 -22.14
CA THR A 160 24.43 -3.62 -22.09
C THR A 160 24.21 -3.13 -20.67
N TYR A 161 23.82 -1.87 -20.51
CA TYR A 161 23.79 -1.21 -19.20
C TYR A 161 22.76 -0.08 -19.16
N THR A 162 22.51 0.43 -17.97
CA THR A 162 21.63 1.57 -17.74
C THR A 162 22.20 2.85 -18.40
N LYS A 163 21.45 3.44 -19.34
CA LYS A 163 21.67 4.80 -19.87
C LYS A 163 21.45 5.86 -18.81
N ASN A 164 20.37 5.73 -18.04
CA ASN A 164 20.05 6.61 -16.91
C ASN A 164 20.45 5.88 -15.61
N PRO A 165 21.25 6.48 -14.73
CA PRO A 165 21.66 5.81 -13.50
C PRO A 165 20.53 5.70 -12.49
N VAL A 166 20.66 4.76 -11.56
CA VAL A 166 19.95 4.79 -10.29
C VAL A 166 20.50 5.93 -9.46
N VAL A 167 19.63 6.79 -8.92
CA VAL A 167 20.05 7.96 -8.15
C VAL A 167 19.32 7.99 -6.81
N VAL A 168 20.08 8.12 -5.73
CA VAL A 168 19.53 8.38 -4.39
C VAL A 168 20.43 9.35 -3.63
N SER A 169 19.83 10.25 -2.85
CA SER A 169 20.54 11.13 -1.93
C SER A 169 20.26 10.72 -0.49
N ILE A 170 21.19 11.00 0.41
CA ILE A 170 20.95 10.90 1.84
C ILE A 170 20.66 12.31 2.35
N ALA A 171 19.51 12.50 2.97
CA ALA A 171 19.13 13.77 3.54
C ALA A 171 20.16 14.21 4.59
N LYS A 172 20.42 15.52 4.67
CA LYS A 172 21.15 16.08 5.80
C LYS A 172 20.39 15.78 7.09
N LYS A 173 21.13 15.66 8.19
CA LYS A 173 20.52 15.58 9.51
C LYS A 173 19.54 16.75 9.70
N PRO A 174 18.27 16.49 10.07
CA PRO A 174 17.31 17.58 10.20
C PRO A 174 17.71 18.58 11.27
N ALA A 175 17.31 19.85 11.07
CA ALA A 175 17.53 20.89 12.05
C ALA A 175 16.77 20.60 13.35
N VAL A 176 17.30 21.08 14.48
CA VAL A 176 16.60 21.00 15.76
C VAL A 176 15.41 21.96 15.73
N GLY A 177 14.24 21.47 16.16
CA GLY A 177 13.02 22.25 16.25
C GLY A 177 11.92 21.74 15.31
N CYS A 178 10.83 22.50 15.28
CA CYS A 178 9.68 22.18 14.43
C CYS A 178 9.95 22.57 12.97
N PRO A 179 9.66 21.68 12.00
CA PRO A 179 9.86 21.98 10.58
C PRO A 179 8.90 23.07 10.09
N THR A 180 9.15 23.56 8.87
CA THR A 180 8.27 24.49 8.16
C THR A 180 6.81 24.03 8.20
N ASN A 181 5.88 24.99 8.28
CA ASN A 181 4.43 24.79 8.40
C ASN A 181 3.95 24.12 9.70
N THR A 182 4.85 23.98 10.69
CA THR A 182 4.49 23.48 12.02
C THR A 182 4.96 24.44 13.11
N SER A 183 4.37 24.37 14.31
CA SER A 183 4.74 25.21 15.45
C SER A 183 4.97 24.40 16.72
N SER A 184 5.97 24.77 17.52
CA SER A 184 6.23 24.09 18.80
C SER A 184 5.05 24.28 19.76
N THR A 185 4.62 23.19 20.38
CA THR A 185 3.63 23.21 21.47
C THR A 185 4.27 23.45 22.85
N GLY A 186 5.61 23.43 22.93
CA GLY A 186 6.34 23.45 24.20
C GLY A 186 6.27 22.13 24.99
N THR A 187 5.67 21.09 24.43
CA THR A 187 5.53 19.76 25.08
C THR A 187 6.41 18.72 24.41
N THR A 188 6.52 17.55 25.05
CA THR A 188 7.27 16.40 24.54
C THR A 188 6.41 15.15 24.56
N PHE A 189 6.58 14.28 23.57
CA PHE A 189 5.94 12.98 23.49
C PHE A 189 6.96 11.89 23.11
N SER A 190 6.97 10.77 23.84
CA SER A 190 7.95 9.68 23.63
C SER A 190 9.41 10.18 23.56
N GLY A 191 9.75 11.21 24.34
CA GLY A 191 11.08 11.84 24.33
C GLY A 191 11.37 12.77 23.13
N LYS A 192 10.40 13.00 22.24
CA LYS A 192 10.51 13.91 21.08
C LYS A 192 9.74 15.21 21.34
N PRO A 193 10.20 16.38 20.85
CA PRO A 193 9.38 17.60 20.88
C PRO A 193 8.09 17.42 20.08
N VAL A 194 7.01 18.06 20.52
CA VAL A 194 5.71 18.03 19.83
C VAL A 194 5.52 19.29 18.99
N CYS A 195 5.29 19.09 17.69
CA CYS A 195 5.00 20.13 16.71
C CYS A 195 3.55 20.05 16.24
N GLU A 196 2.85 21.17 16.22
CA GLU A 196 1.46 21.28 15.80
C GLU A 196 1.36 21.45 14.28
N LEU A 197 0.48 20.67 13.64
CA LEU A 197 -0.04 20.90 12.28
C LEU A 197 -1.47 21.41 12.37
N LYS A 198 -1.82 22.44 11.58
CA LYS A 198 -3.15 23.05 11.63
C LYS A 198 -3.55 23.71 10.31
N GLY A 199 -4.86 23.78 10.09
CA GLY A 199 -5.45 24.54 8.99
C GLY A 199 -5.07 24.00 7.62
N ARG A 200 -5.05 24.90 6.63
CA ARG A 200 -4.70 24.59 5.25
C ARG A 200 -3.24 24.92 4.96
N ILE A 201 -2.51 23.96 4.40
CA ILE A 201 -1.10 24.06 4.08
C ILE A 201 -0.94 23.92 2.56
N GLU A 202 -0.56 25.01 1.91
CA GLU A 202 -0.47 25.11 0.44
C GLU A 202 0.98 25.08 -0.07
N THR A 203 1.93 24.63 0.76
CA THR A 203 3.34 24.51 0.40
C THR A 203 3.91 23.17 0.85
N ASN A 204 5.00 22.74 0.20
CA ASN A 204 5.69 21.50 0.55
C ASN A 204 6.04 21.48 2.05
N THR A 205 5.70 20.37 2.70
CA THR A 205 5.86 20.17 4.13
C THR A 205 6.55 18.84 4.38
N HIS A 206 7.55 18.83 5.27
CA HIS A 206 8.31 17.64 5.59
C HIS A 206 8.31 17.40 7.10
N LEU A 207 7.65 16.31 7.51
CA LEU A 207 7.56 15.84 8.87
C LEU A 207 8.67 14.81 9.13
N THR A 208 9.61 15.18 9.98
CA THR A 208 10.79 14.37 10.29
C THR A 208 10.58 13.55 11.55
N SER A 209 11.20 12.39 11.64
CA SER A 209 11.10 11.52 12.81
C SER A 209 11.74 12.08 14.09
N ASN A 210 12.41 13.23 14.05
CA ASN A 210 12.93 13.91 15.25
C ASN A 210 11.84 14.50 16.15
N ASN A 211 10.64 14.72 15.62
CA ASN A 211 9.51 15.29 16.35
C ASN A 211 8.34 14.30 16.37
N ALA A 212 7.43 14.52 17.31
CA ALA A 212 6.07 14.02 17.22
C ALA A 212 5.16 15.15 16.73
N TYR A 213 4.07 14.81 16.06
CA TYR A 213 3.19 15.78 15.42
C TYR A 213 1.78 15.68 15.98
N GLN A 214 1.24 16.80 16.43
CA GLN A 214 -0.15 16.89 16.87
C GLN A 214 -0.99 17.55 15.78
N LEU A 215 -2.08 16.91 15.36
CA LEU A 215 -3.10 17.57 14.54
C LEU A 215 -3.92 18.52 15.42
N SER A 216 -4.22 19.70 14.89
CA SER A 216 -5.15 20.65 15.49
C SER A 216 -6.28 20.89 14.49
N SER A 217 -7.46 20.33 14.78
CA SER A 217 -8.63 20.26 13.90
C SER A 217 -8.36 19.51 12.59
N ALA A 218 -9.24 19.65 11.59
CA ALA A 218 -8.97 19.19 10.24
C ALA A 218 -7.77 19.95 9.64
N VAL A 219 -6.79 19.19 9.15
CA VAL A 219 -5.60 19.71 8.47
C VAL A 219 -5.70 19.36 7.00
N PHE A 220 -5.71 20.38 6.14
CA PHE A 220 -5.79 20.23 4.70
C PHE A 220 -4.42 20.45 4.08
N ILE A 221 -3.95 19.52 3.25
CA ILE A 221 -2.75 19.66 2.44
C ILE A 221 -3.18 19.94 1.01
N GLY A 222 -2.72 21.07 0.47
CA GLY A 222 -3.05 21.52 -0.89
C GLY A 222 -4.30 22.37 -0.93
N THR A 223 -4.92 22.39 -2.10
CA THR A 223 -6.19 23.01 -2.45
C THR A 223 -6.99 22.04 -3.30
N ASN A 224 -8.30 22.20 -3.30
CA ASN A 224 -9.22 21.34 -4.03
C ASN A 224 -9.28 21.68 -5.54
N THR A 225 -8.12 21.90 -6.16
CA THR A 225 -8.01 22.22 -7.58
C THR A 225 -7.37 21.06 -8.33
N ASP A 226 -7.96 20.68 -9.46
CA ASP A 226 -7.34 19.71 -10.37
C ASP A 226 -5.97 20.23 -10.80
N THR A 227 -4.93 19.47 -10.48
CA THR A 227 -3.54 19.89 -10.65
C THR A 227 -2.75 18.75 -11.26
N ASP A 228 -2.00 19.04 -12.33
CA ASP A 228 -1.13 18.06 -12.96
C ASP A 228 -0.18 17.43 -11.93
N ASN A 229 0.07 16.13 -12.06
CA ASN A 229 0.86 15.34 -11.10
C ASN A 229 2.26 15.92 -10.80
N ASP A 230 2.89 16.62 -11.75
CA ASP A 230 4.21 17.23 -11.61
C ASP A 230 4.21 18.58 -10.87
N LYS A 231 3.02 19.17 -10.67
CA LYS A 231 2.81 20.47 -10.01
C LYS A 231 2.19 20.37 -8.62
N LYS A 232 1.75 19.18 -8.21
CA LYS A 232 1.19 18.97 -6.87
C LYS A 232 2.25 19.25 -5.80
N ILE A 233 1.82 19.83 -4.67
CA ILE A 233 2.68 19.96 -3.49
C ILE A 233 2.75 18.62 -2.73
N SER A 234 3.74 18.45 -1.87
CA SER A 234 3.92 17.22 -1.09
C SER A 234 3.89 17.45 0.42
N LEU A 235 3.15 16.61 1.14
CA LEU A 235 3.38 16.30 2.54
C LEU A 235 4.26 15.05 2.63
N THR A 236 5.52 15.20 2.99
CA THR A 236 6.45 14.08 3.20
C THR A 236 6.54 13.74 4.68
N ILE A 237 6.46 12.45 5.03
CA ILE A 237 6.53 11.95 6.40
C ILE A 237 7.60 10.87 6.46
N ASP A 238 8.62 11.09 7.30
CA ASP A 238 9.73 10.15 7.47
C ASP A 238 9.32 8.91 8.27
N ALA A 239 10.02 7.80 8.05
CA ALA A 239 9.90 6.57 8.83
C ALA A 239 10.02 6.83 10.35
N GLY A 240 9.22 6.13 11.15
CA GLY A 240 9.21 6.27 12.61
C GLY A 240 8.60 7.58 13.14
N THR A 241 7.98 8.37 12.26
CA THR A 241 7.22 9.56 12.65
C THR A 241 5.91 9.17 13.33
N LYS A 242 5.60 9.85 14.43
CA LYS A 242 4.32 9.70 15.13
C LYS A 242 3.47 10.95 14.92
N ILE A 243 2.27 10.77 14.38
CA ILE A 243 1.24 11.79 14.23
C ILE A 243 0.10 11.40 15.15
N PHE A 244 -0.38 12.32 15.96
CA PHE A 244 -1.50 12.05 16.85
C PHE A 244 -2.48 13.20 16.90
N SER A 245 -3.68 12.90 17.35
CA SER A 245 -4.76 13.86 17.38
C SER A 245 -5.48 13.89 18.73
N PRO A 246 -5.83 15.07 19.28
CA PRO A 246 -6.78 15.15 20.38
C PRO A 246 -8.09 14.43 20.03
N VAL A 247 -8.84 13.98 21.04
CA VAL A 247 -10.17 13.41 20.78
C VAL A 247 -11.08 14.48 20.19
N GLY A 248 -11.74 14.19 19.08
CA GLY A 248 -12.69 15.11 18.45
C GLY A 248 -12.56 15.21 16.93
N PHE A 249 -13.15 16.27 16.38
CA PHE A 249 -13.10 16.63 14.96
C PHE A 249 -11.69 16.96 14.48
N ASN A 250 -10.92 15.95 14.09
CA ASN A 250 -9.57 16.14 13.61
C ASN A 250 -9.24 15.06 12.58
N ALA A 251 -8.87 15.47 11.36
CA ALA A 251 -8.51 14.56 10.27
C ALA A 251 -7.33 15.13 9.49
N LEU A 252 -6.60 14.26 8.79
CA LEU A 252 -5.60 14.66 7.81
C LEU A 252 -6.20 14.50 6.41
N ILE A 253 -6.41 15.60 5.72
CA ILE A 253 -7.00 15.64 4.38
C ILE A 253 -5.93 16.01 3.36
N ILE A 254 -5.79 15.19 2.32
CA ILE A 254 -4.96 15.46 1.15
C ILE A 254 -5.87 15.87 0.00
N ASP A 255 -5.80 17.13 -0.41
CA ASP A 255 -6.61 17.63 -1.53
C ASP A 255 -5.98 17.31 -2.89
N LYS A 256 -6.78 17.42 -3.96
CA LYS A 256 -6.39 17.09 -5.35
C LYS A 256 -5.12 17.80 -5.84
N SER A 257 -4.74 18.94 -5.27
CA SER A 257 -3.49 19.64 -5.61
C SER A 257 -2.27 19.15 -4.83
N ALA A 258 -2.38 18.09 -4.03
CA ALA A 258 -1.35 17.61 -3.15
C ALA A 258 -1.12 16.09 -3.24
N LYS A 259 0.03 15.69 -2.70
CA LYS A 259 0.42 14.29 -2.49
C LYS A 259 0.80 14.09 -1.04
N ILE A 260 0.57 12.88 -0.52
CA ILE A 260 1.15 12.40 0.72
C ILE A 260 2.29 11.44 0.41
N HIS A 261 3.40 11.52 1.13
CA HIS A 261 4.46 10.52 1.09
C HIS A 261 4.74 10.00 2.49
N ALA A 262 3.94 9.03 2.94
CA ALA A 262 4.15 8.36 4.22
C ALA A 262 5.13 7.19 4.01
N ASN A 263 6.41 7.45 4.29
CA ASN A 263 7.52 6.56 3.99
C ASN A 263 7.97 5.78 5.24
N GLY A 264 7.10 4.92 5.78
CA GLY A 264 7.47 4.01 6.85
C GLY A 264 8.45 2.92 6.37
N SER A 265 9.01 2.20 7.34
CA SER A 265 9.77 0.96 7.11
C SER A 265 9.32 -0.15 8.06
N PRO A 266 9.67 -1.42 7.81
CA PRO A 266 9.37 -2.51 8.75
C PRO A 266 9.86 -2.23 10.18
N GLU A 267 11.05 -1.65 10.33
CA GLU A 267 11.65 -1.35 11.63
C GLU A 267 11.14 -0.05 12.23
N ASN A 268 10.75 0.92 11.40
CA ASN A 268 10.30 2.25 11.81
C ASN A 268 8.97 2.60 11.10
N PRO A 269 7.85 1.95 11.45
CA PRO A 269 6.56 2.29 10.86
C PRO A 269 6.12 3.70 11.24
N ILE A 270 5.34 4.34 10.37
CA ILE A 270 4.63 5.58 10.71
C ILE A 270 3.40 5.21 11.54
N ILE A 271 3.14 5.98 12.60
CA ILE A 271 1.98 5.76 13.46
C ILE A 271 1.11 7.02 13.45
N MET A 272 -0.13 6.88 13.00
CA MET A 272 -1.19 7.90 13.05
C MET A 272 -2.27 7.45 14.04
N THR A 273 -2.49 8.19 15.13
CA THR A 273 -3.34 7.72 16.23
C THR A 273 -3.97 8.83 17.07
N SER A 274 -4.63 8.48 18.18
CA SER A 274 -5.20 9.42 19.14
C SER A 274 -4.19 9.83 20.22
N ALA A 275 -4.39 11.00 20.82
CA ALA A 275 -3.66 11.45 22.00
C ALA A 275 -3.88 10.51 23.20
N GLU A 276 -4.98 9.75 23.21
CA GLU A 276 -5.26 8.79 24.28
C GLU A 276 -4.38 7.53 24.17
N ASP A 277 -4.20 6.99 22.96
CA ASP A 277 -3.24 5.88 22.73
C ASP A 277 -1.82 6.28 23.13
N VAL A 278 -1.44 7.48 22.72
CA VAL A 278 -0.17 8.14 23.05
C VAL A 278 0.03 8.26 24.56
N ALA A 279 -1.00 8.63 25.32
CA ALA A 279 -0.93 8.74 26.78
C ALA A 279 -0.97 7.38 27.50
N GLY A 280 -1.20 6.28 26.78
CA GLY A 280 -1.26 4.93 27.34
C GLY A 280 -2.48 4.70 28.23
N TYR A 281 -3.63 5.30 27.92
CA TYR A 281 -4.85 5.09 28.72
C TYR A 281 -5.26 3.61 28.70
N ALA A 282 -5.61 3.09 29.88
CA ALA A 282 -6.12 1.74 30.04
C ALA A 282 -7.44 1.56 29.26
N GLY A 283 -7.55 0.48 28.47
CA GLY A 283 -8.71 0.19 27.64
C GLY A 283 -8.66 0.74 26.21
N ALA A 284 -7.50 1.23 25.74
CA ALA A 284 -7.31 1.64 24.35
C ALA A 284 -7.75 0.58 23.33
N SER A 285 -7.64 -0.71 23.67
CA SER A 285 -8.06 -1.85 22.84
C SER A 285 -9.57 -1.95 22.58
N THR A 286 -10.40 -1.18 23.30
CA THR A 286 -11.85 -1.07 23.05
C THR A 286 -12.26 0.32 22.59
N GLN A 287 -11.29 1.20 22.37
CA GLN A 287 -11.56 2.56 21.94
C GLN A 287 -11.57 2.64 20.43
N ARG A 288 -12.53 3.38 19.89
CA ARG A 288 -12.66 3.69 18.48
C ARG A 288 -13.17 5.13 18.32
N GLY A 289 -13.15 5.65 17.11
CA GLY A 289 -13.75 6.95 16.79
C GLY A 289 -13.17 8.11 17.56
N LYS A 290 -11.85 8.11 17.76
CA LYS A 290 -11.16 9.16 18.52
C LYS A 290 -10.81 10.35 17.66
N TRP A 291 -10.65 10.14 16.36
CA TRP A 291 -10.33 11.17 15.37
C TRP A 291 -10.81 10.72 13.99
N GLY A 292 -10.87 11.63 13.03
CA GLY A 292 -11.48 11.43 11.70
C GLY A 292 -10.59 10.76 10.66
N GLY A 293 -9.45 10.18 11.04
CA GLY A 293 -8.62 9.41 10.11
C GLY A 293 -7.93 10.24 9.02
N VAL A 294 -7.66 9.58 7.90
CA VAL A 294 -6.96 10.12 6.74
C VAL A 294 -7.88 10.11 5.53
N VAL A 295 -7.94 11.21 4.80
CA VAL A 295 -8.76 11.35 3.57
C VAL A 295 -7.86 11.75 2.41
N ILE A 296 -7.99 11.07 1.28
CA ILE A 296 -7.29 11.41 0.04
C ILE A 296 -8.29 11.71 -1.06
N ASN A 297 -8.34 12.97 -1.47
CA ASN A 297 -9.12 13.44 -2.61
C ASN A 297 -8.28 13.36 -3.89
N GLY A 298 -8.68 12.51 -4.82
CA GLY A 298 -8.09 12.37 -6.15
C GLY A 298 -9.01 12.86 -7.28
N ALA A 299 -8.45 12.89 -8.48
CA ALA A 299 -9.12 13.34 -9.70
C ALA A 299 -9.56 12.19 -10.65
N ALA A 300 -9.52 10.94 -10.19
CA ALA A 300 -9.88 9.78 -11.00
C ALA A 300 -11.40 9.65 -11.21
N GLN A 301 -11.79 8.64 -11.97
CA GLN A 301 -13.17 8.48 -12.44
C GLN A 301 -14.12 8.08 -11.31
N LEU A 302 -15.29 8.73 -11.28
CA LEU A 302 -16.46 8.34 -10.51
C LEU A 302 -17.58 7.96 -11.49
N ASN A 303 -18.53 7.15 -11.04
CA ASN A 303 -19.76 6.88 -11.80
C ASN A 303 -20.96 7.74 -11.37
N SER A 304 -20.72 8.78 -10.56
CA SER A 304 -21.72 9.81 -10.23
C SER A 304 -22.10 10.61 -11.48
N SER A 305 -23.29 11.22 -11.49
CA SER A 305 -23.84 11.89 -12.68
C SER A 305 -22.99 13.06 -13.19
N SER A 306 -22.29 13.76 -12.29
CA SER A 306 -21.39 14.88 -12.63
C SER A 306 -19.94 14.44 -12.81
N GLY A 307 -19.58 13.20 -12.42
CA GLY A 307 -18.20 12.75 -12.23
C GLY A 307 -17.49 13.39 -11.02
N TYR A 308 -18.24 14.10 -10.18
CA TYR A 308 -17.78 14.68 -8.92
C TYR A 308 -18.65 14.23 -7.75
N ALA A 309 -18.09 14.27 -6.55
CA ALA A 309 -18.82 14.14 -5.29
C ALA A 309 -18.16 14.99 -4.20
N GLN A 310 -18.86 15.20 -3.08
CA GLN A 310 -18.32 15.86 -1.89
C GLN A 310 -18.02 14.80 -0.85
N GLY A 311 -16.82 14.86 -0.28
CA GLY A 311 -16.42 13.99 0.82
C GLY A 311 -17.17 14.36 2.09
N GLU A 312 -17.47 13.32 2.87
CA GLU A 312 -18.03 13.38 4.21
C GLU A 312 -17.24 14.29 5.14
N GLY A 313 -17.88 14.84 6.16
CA GLY A 313 -17.27 15.80 7.07
C GLY A 313 -16.74 17.08 6.41
N ASN A 314 -17.22 17.41 5.19
CA ASN A 314 -16.72 18.51 4.37
C ASN A 314 -15.20 18.42 4.11
N THR A 315 -14.74 17.22 3.79
CA THR A 315 -13.33 16.91 3.49
C THR A 315 -12.90 17.32 2.09
N GLY A 316 -13.82 17.80 1.25
CA GLY A 316 -13.52 18.41 -0.05
C GLY A 316 -14.25 17.74 -1.21
N GLN A 317 -14.14 18.30 -2.40
CA GLN A 317 -14.68 17.70 -3.62
C GLN A 317 -13.66 16.73 -4.20
N TYR A 318 -14.10 15.59 -4.68
CA TYR A 318 -13.25 14.62 -5.36
C TYR A 318 -13.84 14.18 -6.69
N GLY A 319 -13.05 13.45 -7.47
CA GLY A 319 -13.32 13.11 -8.86
C GLY A 319 -12.85 14.21 -9.82
N GLY A 320 -12.69 13.85 -11.09
CA GLY A 320 -12.27 14.75 -12.18
C GLY A 320 -13.40 15.18 -13.13
N GLY A 321 -14.65 14.90 -12.78
CA GLY A 321 -15.82 15.34 -13.54
C GLY A 321 -15.84 14.82 -14.97
N ALA A 322 -15.90 15.74 -15.93
CA ALA A 322 -15.88 15.43 -17.35
C ALA A 322 -14.50 15.01 -17.89
N ASN A 323 -13.42 15.29 -17.14
CA ASN A 323 -12.04 14.98 -17.54
C ASN A 323 -11.33 14.21 -16.41
N PRO A 324 -11.79 12.99 -16.05
CA PRO A 324 -11.15 12.22 -15.00
C PRO A 324 -9.73 11.81 -15.39
N VAL A 325 -8.83 11.81 -14.41
CA VAL A 325 -7.42 11.45 -14.57
C VAL A 325 -7.21 10.07 -13.94
N ALA A 326 -7.31 9.01 -14.74
CA ALA A 326 -7.18 7.63 -14.25
C ALA A 326 -5.79 7.34 -13.65
N ASP A 327 -4.77 8.05 -14.11
CA ASP A 327 -3.39 7.98 -13.60
C ASP A 327 -3.05 9.15 -12.65
N ASP A 328 -4.06 9.70 -11.95
CA ASP A 328 -3.85 10.67 -10.89
C ASP A 328 -2.92 10.09 -9.80
N ASP A 329 -1.94 10.88 -9.38
CA ASP A 329 -0.93 10.50 -8.40
C ASP A 329 -1.15 11.32 -7.13
N SER A 330 -1.64 10.68 -6.07
CA SER A 330 -1.81 11.25 -4.74
C SER A 330 -0.65 10.90 -3.79
N GLY A 331 0.42 10.30 -4.33
CA GLY A 331 1.63 9.92 -3.60
C GLY A 331 1.61 8.48 -3.10
N ASN A 332 2.03 8.25 -1.85
CA ASN A 332 2.12 6.93 -1.25
C ASN A 332 1.81 6.89 0.25
N ILE A 333 1.36 5.71 0.69
CA ILE A 333 1.32 5.31 2.10
C ILE A 333 1.95 3.93 2.23
N ASN A 334 3.09 3.87 2.94
CA ASN A 334 3.86 2.65 3.16
C ASN A 334 4.20 2.43 4.62
N TYR A 335 4.08 1.19 5.11
CA TYR A 335 4.37 0.78 6.50
C TYR A 335 3.79 1.77 7.51
N THR A 336 2.47 1.96 7.42
CA THR A 336 1.74 2.96 8.20
C THR A 336 0.63 2.29 9.01
N GLN A 337 0.60 2.59 10.30
CA GLN A 337 -0.48 2.22 11.21
C GLN A 337 -1.43 3.41 11.37
N ILE A 338 -2.71 3.22 11.06
CA ILE A 338 -3.79 4.16 11.37
C ILE A 338 -4.66 3.51 12.43
N LYS A 339 -4.70 4.11 13.63
CA LYS A 339 -5.34 3.52 14.81
C LYS A 339 -6.47 4.41 15.33
N TYR A 340 -7.57 3.78 15.74
CA TYR A 340 -8.66 4.41 16.51
C TYR A 340 -9.34 5.59 15.82
N ALA A 341 -9.39 5.59 14.48
CA ALA A 341 -10.12 6.57 13.68
C ALA A 341 -11.62 6.22 13.61
N GLY A 342 -12.42 6.86 12.73
CA GLY A 342 -13.88 6.65 12.70
C GLY A 342 -14.69 7.69 13.46
N TYR A 343 -14.40 9.00 13.39
CA TYR A 343 -15.09 9.95 14.27
C TYR A 343 -16.48 10.33 13.71
N LEU A 344 -17.54 10.07 14.48
CA LEU A 344 -18.91 10.49 14.16
C LEU A 344 -19.11 12.01 14.26
N PHE A 345 -19.30 12.69 13.12
CA PHE A 345 -19.47 14.15 13.05
C PHE A 345 -20.89 14.60 13.30
N THR A 346 -21.82 13.92 12.64
CA THR A 346 -23.25 14.05 12.86
C THR A 346 -23.83 12.64 12.93
N PRO A 347 -25.07 12.44 13.42
CA PRO A 347 -25.67 11.11 13.45
C PRO A 347 -25.77 10.40 12.09
N GLU A 348 -25.55 11.14 10.99
CA GLU A 348 -25.62 10.65 9.61
C GLU A 348 -24.33 10.90 8.80
N ASP A 349 -23.23 11.35 9.42
CA ASP A 349 -21.96 11.68 8.75
C ASP A 349 -20.81 11.29 9.67
N GLU A 350 -20.05 10.26 9.29
CA GLU A 350 -18.92 9.68 9.99
C GLU A 350 -17.70 9.66 9.03
N LEU A 351 -16.46 9.69 9.54
CA LEU A 351 -15.29 9.56 8.66
C LEU A 351 -14.61 8.24 8.93
N ASN A 352 -14.33 7.54 7.84
CA ASN A 352 -13.54 6.33 7.78
C ASN A 352 -12.12 6.50 8.32
N SER A 353 -11.49 5.37 8.66
CA SER A 353 -10.09 5.39 9.08
C SER A 353 -9.17 5.82 7.94
N LEU A 354 -9.44 5.34 6.73
CA LEU A 354 -8.82 5.78 5.49
C LEU A 354 -9.87 5.88 4.37
N ALA A 355 -10.22 7.09 3.97
CA ALA A 355 -11.11 7.33 2.83
C ALA A 355 -10.29 7.62 1.56
N LEU A 356 -10.51 6.84 0.52
CA LEU A 356 -9.84 6.94 -0.78
C LEU A 356 -10.85 7.42 -1.83
N GLN A 357 -10.88 8.72 -2.03
CA GLN A 357 -11.93 9.40 -2.78
C GLN A 357 -11.47 9.76 -4.20
N GLY A 358 -11.87 8.96 -5.19
CA GLY A 358 -11.49 9.16 -6.59
C GLY A 358 -9.98 9.09 -6.82
N VAL A 359 -9.28 8.18 -6.14
CA VAL A 359 -7.81 8.06 -6.19
C VAL A 359 -7.37 7.28 -7.44
N GLY A 360 -6.36 7.79 -8.15
CA GLY A 360 -5.86 7.21 -9.40
C GLY A 360 -4.78 6.15 -9.22
N SER A 361 -4.50 5.41 -10.31
CA SER A 361 -3.61 4.23 -10.32
C SER A 361 -2.12 4.51 -10.16
N LYS A 362 -1.69 5.78 -10.20
CA LYS A 362 -0.29 6.14 -9.89
C LYS A 362 -0.03 6.34 -8.41
N THR A 363 -1.08 6.31 -7.58
CA THR A 363 -0.94 6.30 -6.12
C THR A 363 -0.51 4.92 -5.64
N ASN A 364 0.47 4.85 -4.73
CA ASN A 364 1.03 3.61 -4.22
C ASN A 364 0.61 3.38 -2.76
N LEU A 365 -0.19 2.34 -2.52
CA LEU A 365 -0.65 1.95 -1.18
C LEU A 365 -0.12 0.55 -0.86
N ASP A 366 0.78 0.42 0.10
CA ASP A 366 1.35 -0.86 0.50
C ASP A 366 1.62 -0.91 2.01
N TYR A 367 1.52 -2.08 2.64
CA TYR A 367 1.78 -2.25 4.08
C TYR A 367 1.03 -1.22 4.95
N ILE A 368 -0.29 -1.24 4.89
CA ILE A 368 -1.17 -0.36 5.67
C ILE A 368 -1.90 -1.19 6.70
N GLN A 369 -1.81 -0.79 7.97
CA GLN A 369 -2.62 -1.37 9.02
C GLN A 369 -3.68 -0.36 9.46
N ILE A 370 -4.94 -0.80 9.44
CA ILE A 370 -6.02 -0.12 10.14
C ILE A 370 -6.37 -0.92 11.38
N HIS A 371 -6.46 -0.23 12.52
CA HIS A 371 -6.74 -0.86 13.80
C HIS A 371 -7.80 -0.12 14.59
N ASN A 372 -8.88 -0.83 14.94
CA ASN A 372 -9.97 -0.36 15.79
C ASN A 372 -10.59 0.97 15.31
N GLY A 373 -10.89 1.07 14.01
CA GLY A 373 -11.71 2.17 13.45
C GLY A 373 -13.19 2.00 13.82
N ALA A 374 -13.88 3.09 14.19
CA ALA A 374 -15.31 3.11 14.55
C ALA A 374 -16.26 3.08 13.36
N ASP A 375 -15.76 3.53 12.21
CA ASP A 375 -16.41 3.49 10.92
C ASP A 375 -15.59 2.55 10.03
N ASP A 376 -15.66 2.70 8.72
CA ASP A 376 -14.93 1.79 7.84
C ASP A 376 -13.42 1.84 8.04
N GLY A 377 -12.81 0.67 7.81
CA GLY A 377 -11.37 0.50 7.85
C GLY A 377 -10.73 1.25 6.69
N ILE A 378 -11.06 0.84 5.47
CA ILE A 378 -10.70 1.56 4.25
C ILE A 378 -11.92 1.58 3.34
N GLU A 379 -12.34 2.77 2.93
CA GLU A 379 -13.41 2.93 1.96
C GLU A 379 -12.92 3.54 0.64
N PHE A 380 -13.28 2.91 -0.47
CA PHE A 380 -12.97 3.36 -1.82
C PHE A 380 -14.19 4.01 -2.48
N TYR A 381 -14.14 5.32 -2.67
CA TYR A 381 -15.17 6.06 -3.40
C TYR A 381 -14.75 6.28 -4.85
N GLY A 382 -15.06 5.31 -5.71
CA GLY A 382 -14.63 5.34 -7.11
C GLY A 382 -13.12 5.30 -7.28
N GLY A 383 -12.63 5.69 -8.46
CA GLY A 383 -11.21 5.61 -8.80
C GLY A 383 -10.73 4.19 -9.13
N ASN A 384 -9.41 4.07 -9.22
CA ASN A 384 -8.72 2.88 -9.73
C ASN A 384 -7.32 2.75 -9.10
N VAL A 385 -7.14 3.24 -7.88
CA VAL A 385 -5.94 3.02 -7.09
C VAL A 385 -5.77 1.53 -6.80
N ASP A 386 -4.54 1.04 -6.84
CA ASP A 386 -4.22 -0.32 -6.44
C ASP A 386 -3.58 -0.34 -5.04
N ALA A 387 -3.74 -1.44 -4.30
CA ALA A 387 -3.14 -1.58 -2.98
C ALA A 387 -2.68 -3.00 -2.65
N LYS A 388 -1.61 -3.11 -1.86
CA LYS A 388 -1.11 -4.39 -1.33
C LYS A 388 -0.94 -4.37 0.17
N HIS A 389 -0.89 -5.56 0.78
CA HIS A 389 -0.57 -5.78 2.20
C HIS A 389 -1.42 -4.90 3.13
N LEU A 390 -2.73 -5.10 3.07
CA LEU A 390 -3.70 -4.40 3.90
C LEU A 390 -4.07 -5.26 5.10
N TYR A 391 -3.78 -4.78 6.31
CA TYR A 391 -4.13 -5.46 7.55
C TYR A 391 -5.19 -4.69 8.33
N LEU A 392 -6.42 -5.20 8.36
CA LEU A 392 -7.54 -4.54 9.01
C LEU A 392 -7.97 -5.34 10.24
N THR A 393 -7.97 -4.68 11.40
CA THR A 393 -8.18 -5.35 12.68
C THR A 393 -9.17 -4.60 13.54
N GLY A 394 -10.21 -5.30 13.99
CA GLY A 394 -11.16 -4.79 14.98
C GLY A 394 -11.97 -3.57 14.55
N ILE A 395 -12.16 -3.39 13.24
CA ILE A 395 -13.07 -2.38 12.67
C ILE A 395 -14.49 -2.61 13.20
N ASP A 396 -15.20 -1.52 13.48
CA ASP A 396 -16.55 -1.53 14.06
C ASP A 396 -17.66 -1.63 13.01
N ASP A 397 -17.50 -0.92 11.89
CA ASP A 397 -18.37 -1.04 10.71
C ASP A 397 -17.72 -1.98 9.68
N ASP A 398 -17.48 -1.53 8.44
CA ASP A 398 -16.97 -2.38 7.38
C ASP A 398 -15.45 -2.31 7.25
N SER A 399 -14.79 -3.46 7.22
CA SER A 399 -13.34 -3.46 7.15
C SER A 399 -12.86 -2.88 5.81
N LEU A 400 -13.32 -3.46 4.70
CA LEU A 400 -13.17 -2.87 3.37
C LEU A 400 -14.54 -2.52 2.82
N ASP A 401 -14.73 -1.29 2.38
CA ASP A 401 -15.91 -0.88 1.61
C ASP A 401 -15.49 -0.26 0.29
N TRP A 402 -16.32 -0.41 -0.73
CA TRP A 402 -16.20 0.34 -1.96
C TRP A 402 -17.54 0.69 -2.56
N THR A 403 -17.55 1.85 -3.22
CA THR A 403 -18.73 2.39 -3.87
C THR A 403 -18.34 3.20 -5.12
N THR A 404 -19.33 3.74 -5.80
CA THR A 404 -19.16 4.84 -6.78
C THR A 404 -18.23 4.50 -7.98
N GLY A 405 -18.17 3.23 -8.35
CA GLY A 405 -17.48 2.78 -9.56
C GLY A 405 -16.00 2.44 -9.35
N TYR A 406 -15.60 2.01 -8.16
CA TYR A 406 -14.21 1.63 -7.88
C TYR A 406 -13.77 0.40 -8.71
N THR A 407 -12.60 0.49 -9.35
CA THR A 407 -12.09 -0.53 -10.30
C THR A 407 -10.63 -0.92 -10.08
N GLY A 408 -10.09 -0.63 -8.89
CA GLY A 408 -8.70 -0.93 -8.56
C GLY A 408 -8.42 -2.41 -8.30
N ARG A 409 -7.16 -2.71 -7.96
CA ARG A 409 -6.68 -4.05 -7.66
C ARG A 409 -6.13 -4.14 -6.24
N LEU A 410 -6.47 -5.22 -5.53
CA LEU A 410 -6.05 -5.47 -4.15
C LEU A 410 -5.36 -6.84 -4.03
N GLN A 411 -4.20 -6.91 -3.36
CA GLN A 411 -3.56 -8.20 -3.07
C GLN A 411 -3.02 -8.27 -1.63
N HIS A 412 -3.04 -9.46 -1.02
CA HIS A 412 -2.59 -9.69 0.36
C HIS A 412 -3.41 -8.87 1.36
N VAL A 413 -4.70 -9.17 1.44
CA VAL A 413 -5.64 -8.50 2.34
C VAL A 413 -5.93 -9.42 3.51
N LEU A 414 -5.58 -9.01 4.72
CA LEU A 414 -5.88 -9.73 5.94
C LEU A 414 -6.87 -8.93 6.79
N ILE A 415 -8.00 -9.53 7.11
CA ILE A 415 -9.06 -8.91 7.92
C ILE A 415 -9.32 -9.79 9.12
N LYS A 416 -9.33 -9.20 10.32
CA LYS A 416 -9.68 -9.88 11.56
C LYS A 416 -10.74 -9.09 12.30
N LEU A 417 -11.97 -9.59 12.26
CA LEU A 417 -13.08 -9.04 13.02
C LEU A 417 -12.96 -9.40 14.51
N THR A 418 -13.48 -8.53 15.38
CA THR A 418 -13.43 -8.71 16.83
C THR A 418 -14.83 -8.79 17.44
N ASN A 419 -15.40 -7.74 18.02
CA ASN A 419 -16.59 -7.83 18.89
C ASN A 419 -17.78 -7.00 18.43
N THR A 420 -17.67 -6.29 17.32
CA THR A 420 -18.72 -5.37 16.88
C THR A 420 -18.73 -5.12 15.37
N GLY A 421 -17.65 -5.43 14.64
CA GLY A 421 -17.55 -5.32 13.18
C GLY A 421 -18.82 -5.78 12.43
N ASP A 422 -19.24 -4.98 11.45
CA ASP A 422 -20.30 -5.34 10.50
C ASP A 422 -19.69 -6.29 9.44
N ASN A 423 -19.03 -5.79 8.39
CA ASN A 423 -18.55 -6.66 7.31
C ASN A 423 -17.01 -6.79 7.24
N CYS A 424 -16.51 -7.94 6.74
CA CYS A 424 -15.14 -7.95 6.19
C CYS A 424 -15.11 -7.14 4.89
N ILE A 425 -16.13 -7.29 4.04
CA ILE A 425 -16.32 -6.51 2.82
C ILE A 425 -17.76 -6.03 2.73
N GLU A 426 -17.95 -4.73 2.56
CA GLU A 426 -19.14 -4.18 1.92
C GLU A 426 -18.78 -3.77 0.48
N ALA A 427 -19.73 -3.99 -0.44
CA ALA A 427 -19.46 -3.89 -1.86
C ALA A 427 -20.64 -3.31 -2.61
N ASP A 428 -20.48 -2.04 -3.00
CA ASP A 428 -21.48 -1.24 -3.68
C ASP A 428 -21.04 -0.80 -5.06
N ASN A 429 -22.02 -0.60 -5.94
CA ASN A 429 -21.86 0.32 -7.05
C ASN A 429 -22.26 1.74 -6.62
N LEU A 430 -23.14 2.42 -7.37
CA LEU A 430 -23.72 3.67 -6.94
C LEU A 430 -25.11 3.39 -6.37
N GLY A 431 -25.32 3.56 -5.07
CA GLY A 431 -26.62 3.26 -4.44
C GLY A 431 -27.83 3.94 -5.11
N ALA A 432 -27.67 5.21 -5.52
CA ALA A 432 -28.73 5.97 -6.20
C ALA A 432 -29.03 5.50 -7.63
N ASN A 433 -28.07 4.86 -8.29
CA ASN A 433 -28.24 4.22 -9.60
C ASN A 433 -27.39 2.96 -9.64
N PRO A 434 -27.92 1.82 -9.17
CA PRO A 434 -27.19 0.55 -9.10
C PRO A 434 -26.58 0.11 -10.43
N THR A 435 -27.06 0.66 -11.55
CA THR A 435 -26.57 0.36 -12.89
C THR A 435 -25.61 1.38 -13.50
N ALA A 436 -25.19 2.40 -12.76
CA ALA A 436 -24.24 3.40 -13.22
C ALA A 436 -22.91 2.78 -13.68
N THR A 437 -22.32 3.36 -14.73
CA THR A 437 -21.07 2.89 -15.34
C THR A 437 -19.93 3.91 -15.14
N PRO A 438 -18.68 3.47 -14.93
CA PRO A 438 -18.28 2.08 -14.72
C PRO A 438 -18.94 1.49 -13.47
N ARG A 439 -19.19 0.18 -13.48
CA ARG A 439 -19.65 -0.53 -12.28
C ARG A 439 -18.47 -0.67 -11.34
N SER A 440 -18.68 -0.55 -10.03
CA SER A 440 -17.66 -0.98 -9.08
C SER A 440 -17.38 -2.45 -9.33
N GLN A 441 -16.12 -2.77 -9.59
CA GLN A 441 -15.68 -4.10 -9.95
C GLN A 441 -14.17 -4.22 -9.69
N PRO A 442 -13.74 -4.17 -8.42
CA PRO A 442 -12.34 -4.37 -8.11
C PRO A 442 -11.91 -5.81 -8.37
N THR A 443 -10.62 -6.00 -8.62
CA THR A 443 -9.98 -7.33 -8.64
C THR A 443 -9.21 -7.57 -7.36
N ILE A 444 -9.43 -8.70 -6.69
CA ILE A 444 -8.86 -9.00 -5.38
C ILE A 444 -8.20 -10.38 -5.43
N SER A 445 -6.97 -10.52 -4.93
CA SER A 445 -6.33 -11.83 -4.74
C SER A 445 -5.74 -11.97 -3.34
N ASN A 446 -5.67 -13.20 -2.82
CA ASN A 446 -5.02 -13.49 -1.54
C ASN A 446 -5.66 -12.74 -0.36
N LEU A 447 -6.98 -12.79 -0.27
CA LEU A 447 -7.74 -12.26 0.87
C LEU A 447 -7.95 -13.34 1.94
N THR A 448 -7.76 -13.01 3.20
CA THR A 448 -8.20 -13.80 4.35
C THR A 448 -9.09 -12.96 5.24
N CYS A 449 -10.36 -13.34 5.37
CA CYS A 449 -11.32 -12.77 6.34
C CYS A 449 -11.47 -13.74 7.52
N VAL A 450 -11.18 -13.26 8.73
CA VAL A 450 -11.35 -14.00 9.98
C VAL A 450 -12.55 -13.45 10.72
N LEU A 451 -13.66 -14.20 10.66
CA LEU A 451 -14.91 -13.87 11.33
C LEU A 451 -14.81 -14.08 12.85
N SER A 452 -15.69 -13.42 13.58
CA SER A 452 -15.80 -13.57 15.03
C SER A 452 -17.21 -13.91 15.48
N PRO A 453 -17.38 -14.82 16.47
CA PRO A 453 -18.68 -15.15 17.03
C PRO A 453 -19.33 -13.96 17.77
N ASN A 454 -18.56 -12.89 18.03
CA ASN A 454 -19.03 -11.70 18.72
C ASN A 454 -19.23 -10.49 17.78
N MET A 455 -19.03 -10.62 16.47
CA MET A 455 -19.26 -9.52 15.52
C MET A 455 -20.73 -9.05 15.54
N SER A 456 -21.02 -7.85 15.03
CA SER A 456 -22.37 -7.25 15.06
C SER A 456 -23.42 -8.19 14.51
N SER A 457 -24.61 -8.22 15.11
CA SER A 457 -25.73 -9.07 14.67
C SER A 457 -26.27 -8.72 13.27
N LYS A 458 -25.80 -7.64 12.66
CA LYS A 458 -26.11 -7.26 11.27
C LYS A 458 -24.97 -7.54 10.29
N GLY A 459 -23.77 -7.80 10.80
CA GLY A 459 -22.57 -8.00 10.00
C GLY A 459 -22.47 -9.31 9.20
N HIS A 460 -21.61 -9.32 8.20
CA HIS A 460 -21.37 -10.42 7.26
C HIS A 460 -19.86 -10.67 7.05
N ALA A 461 -19.50 -11.78 6.39
CA ALA A 461 -18.20 -11.81 5.72
C ALA A 461 -18.22 -10.85 4.53
N MET A 462 -19.26 -10.91 3.70
CA MET A 462 -19.39 -10.04 2.53
C MET A 462 -20.84 -9.61 2.34
N GLU A 463 -21.08 -8.32 2.19
CA GLU A 463 -22.32 -7.76 1.65
C GLU A 463 -22.08 -7.30 0.21
N LEU A 464 -22.77 -7.95 -0.73
CA LEU A 464 -22.70 -7.64 -2.15
C LEU A 464 -24.03 -6.99 -2.55
N LYS A 465 -24.05 -5.67 -2.70
CA LYS A 465 -25.29 -4.92 -2.95
C LYS A 465 -25.12 -3.86 -4.04
N ALA A 466 -26.20 -3.11 -4.24
CA ALA A 466 -26.28 -1.98 -5.15
C ALA A 466 -25.74 -2.22 -6.58
N GLY A 467 -25.70 -3.45 -7.07
CA GLY A 467 -25.21 -3.75 -8.41
C GLY A 467 -23.69 -3.88 -8.54
N THR A 468 -22.94 -4.07 -7.45
CA THR A 468 -21.49 -4.29 -7.53
C THR A 468 -21.14 -5.51 -8.41
N GLY A 469 -20.02 -5.42 -9.11
CA GLY A 469 -19.24 -6.57 -9.54
C GLY A 469 -18.09 -6.80 -8.56
N MET A 470 -17.30 -7.86 -8.79
CA MET A 470 -16.06 -8.15 -8.06
C MET A 470 -15.36 -9.32 -8.74
N ASN A 471 -14.04 -9.29 -8.85
CA ASN A 471 -13.26 -10.43 -9.28
C ASN A 471 -12.32 -10.88 -8.18
N MET A 472 -12.77 -11.82 -7.35
CA MET A 472 -11.99 -12.35 -6.24
C MET A 472 -11.35 -13.70 -6.59
N TYR A 473 -10.07 -13.84 -6.28
CA TYR A 473 -9.27 -15.04 -6.49
C TYR A 473 -8.54 -15.41 -5.19
N ASN A 474 -8.26 -16.70 -5.01
CA ASN A 474 -7.33 -17.19 -3.98
C ASN A 474 -7.70 -16.71 -2.56
N SER A 475 -8.99 -16.75 -2.20
CA SER A 475 -9.50 -16.16 -0.95
C SER A 475 -9.91 -17.18 0.10
N VAL A 476 -9.87 -16.76 1.37
CA VAL A 476 -10.20 -17.58 2.54
C VAL A 476 -11.18 -16.83 3.43
N ILE A 477 -12.30 -17.47 3.77
CA ILE A 477 -13.20 -17.00 4.84
C ILE A 477 -13.15 -18.03 5.97
N ALA A 478 -12.53 -17.63 7.08
CA ALA A 478 -12.30 -18.45 8.26
C ALA A 478 -13.05 -17.89 9.48
N GLY A 479 -12.95 -18.58 10.61
CA GLY A 479 -13.57 -18.17 11.86
C GLY A 479 -15.03 -18.60 11.97
N GLU A 480 -15.68 -18.12 13.01
CA GLU A 480 -17.07 -18.41 13.35
C GLU A 480 -17.86 -17.11 13.35
N MET A 481 -19.14 -17.17 13.01
CA MET A 481 -20.06 -16.04 13.09
C MET A 481 -21.26 -16.44 13.96
N PRO A 482 -21.93 -15.49 14.64
CA PRO A 482 -23.09 -15.83 15.44
C PRO A 482 -24.26 -16.22 14.54
N SER A 483 -25.03 -17.25 14.95
CA SER A 483 -26.19 -17.75 14.21
C SER A 483 -27.34 -16.73 14.16
N ARG A 484 -27.93 -16.52 12.99
CA ARG A 484 -28.96 -15.49 12.74
C ARG A 484 -30.07 -15.99 11.82
N ALA A 485 -31.17 -15.25 11.77
CA ALA A 485 -32.36 -15.62 10.98
C ALA A 485 -32.48 -14.90 9.63
N SER A 486 -31.91 -13.70 9.48
CA SER A 486 -32.05 -12.84 8.29
C SER A 486 -30.74 -12.26 7.78
N GLU A 487 -29.63 -12.62 8.42
CA GLU A 487 -28.29 -12.16 8.09
C GLU A 487 -27.40 -13.40 7.93
N GLY A 488 -26.37 -13.32 7.09
CA GLY A 488 -25.59 -14.49 6.71
C GLY A 488 -24.11 -14.22 6.42
N CYS A 489 -23.37 -15.25 6.02
CA CYS A 489 -21.93 -15.13 5.76
C CYS A 489 -21.66 -14.27 4.52
N VAL A 490 -22.20 -14.65 3.36
CA VAL A 490 -22.21 -13.80 2.17
C VAL A 490 -23.65 -13.46 1.86
N ARG A 491 -23.95 -12.17 1.78
CA ARG A 491 -25.29 -11.64 1.51
C ARG A 491 -25.31 -10.98 0.13
N LEU A 492 -26.15 -11.48 -0.77
CA LEU A 492 -26.40 -10.84 -2.07
C LEU A 492 -27.69 -10.03 -1.99
N ALA A 493 -27.64 -8.77 -2.41
CA ALA A 493 -28.79 -7.87 -2.33
C ALA A 493 -29.01 -7.06 -3.61
N ALA A 494 -30.28 -6.72 -3.86
CA ALA A 494 -30.79 -5.94 -5.00
C ALA A 494 -30.63 -6.61 -6.39
N ALA A 495 -31.70 -6.57 -7.20
CA ALA A 495 -31.77 -7.22 -8.53
C ALA A 495 -30.54 -6.95 -9.42
N ALA A 496 -30.03 -5.72 -9.38
CA ALA A 496 -28.91 -5.28 -10.19
C ALA A 496 -27.62 -6.10 -9.93
N THR A 497 -27.42 -6.62 -8.72
CA THR A 497 -26.25 -7.41 -8.32
C THR A 497 -26.30 -8.80 -8.94
N TRP A 498 -27.46 -9.47 -8.91
CA TRP A 498 -27.64 -10.75 -9.60
C TRP A 498 -27.42 -10.61 -11.11
N THR A 499 -28.06 -9.62 -11.73
CA THR A 499 -27.92 -9.40 -13.17
C THR A 499 -26.50 -9.00 -13.59
N GLN A 500 -25.73 -8.41 -12.67
CA GLN A 500 -24.32 -8.12 -12.91
C GLN A 500 -23.52 -9.42 -13.05
N SER A 501 -23.83 -10.46 -12.26
CA SER A 501 -23.15 -11.75 -12.28
C SER A 501 -23.46 -12.62 -13.51
N GLY A 502 -24.60 -12.40 -14.17
CA GLY A 502 -24.95 -13.10 -15.41
C GLY A 502 -26.45 -13.17 -15.67
N ALA A 503 -26.83 -13.79 -16.80
CA ALA A 503 -28.23 -13.99 -17.15
C ALA A 503 -28.86 -15.20 -16.43
N THR A 504 -28.06 -16.24 -16.17
CA THR A 504 -28.46 -17.45 -15.45
C THR A 504 -27.29 -17.99 -14.65
N ILE A 505 -27.57 -18.80 -13.62
CA ILE A 505 -26.54 -19.45 -12.81
C ILE A 505 -25.60 -20.37 -13.63
N ALA A 506 -26.08 -20.96 -14.72
CA ALA A 506 -25.27 -21.82 -15.60
C ALA A 506 -24.40 -21.02 -16.59
N THR A 507 -24.62 -19.72 -16.70
CA THR A 507 -23.97 -18.82 -17.66
C THR A 507 -23.56 -17.52 -16.97
N LEU A 508 -22.83 -17.63 -15.85
CA LEU A 508 -22.20 -16.47 -15.23
C LEU A 508 -21.21 -15.83 -16.22
N ASN A 509 -21.15 -14.50 -16.22
CA ASN A 509 -20.40 -13.72 -17.22
C ASN A 509 -18.98 -13.34 -16.78
N GLY A 510 -18.57 -13.74 -15.58
CA GLY A 510 -17.27 -13.40 -15.01
C GLY A 510 -17.21 -12.03 -14.34
N SER A 511 -18.32 -11.30 -14.17
CA SER A 511 -18.30 -9.95 -13.60
C SER A 511 -18.43 -9.91 -12.07
N LEU A 512 -18.96 -10.98 -11.47
CA LEU A 512 -19.02 -11.16 -10.03
C LEU A 512 -18.59 -12.61 -9.73
N THR A 513 -17.33 -12.76 -9.33
CA THR A 513 -16.66 -14.05 -9.16
C THR A 513 -15.93 -14.17 -7.83
N MET A 514 -15.86 -15.41 -7.33
CA MET A 514 -15.07 -15.81 -6.16
C MET A 514 -14.41 -17.16 -6.43
N GLU A 515 -13.29 -17.12 -7.16
CA GLU A 515 -12.59 -18.30 -7.67
C GLU A 515 -11.45 -18.75 -6.75
N ASN A 516 -11.14 -20.05 -6.78
CA ASN A 516 -10.06 -20.67 -6.00
C ASN A 516 -10.12 -20.28 -4.51
N SER A 517 -11.29 -20.47 -3.91
CA SER A 517 -11.58 -20.01 -2.55
C SER A 517 -11.84 -21.17 -1.58
N LEU A 518 -11.59 -20.91 -0.29
CA LEU A 518 -11.95 -21.80 0.81
C LEU A 518 -12.77 -21.05 1.86
N ILE A 519 -14.00 -21.47 2.07
CA ILE A 519 -14.88 -20.92 3.11
C ILE A 519 -15.20 -21.96 4.19
N THR A 520 -15.52 -21.54 5.40
CA THR A 520 -15.96 -22.50 6.42
C THR A 520 -17.29 -23.16 6.03
N THR A 521 -17.51 -24.39 6.47
CA THR A 521 -18.80 -25.08 6.27
C THR A 521 -19.95 -24.33 6.94
N ALA A 522 -19.69 -23.64 8.04
CA ALA A 522 -20.66 -22.73 8.67
C ALA A 522 -21.04 -21.58 7.72
N CYS A 523 -20.03 -20.92 7.13
CA CYS A 523 -20.25 -19.84 6.16
C CYS A 523 -21.10 -20.29 4.97
N LEU A 524 -20.80 -21.45 4.36
CA LEU A 524 -21.59 -21.97 3.23
C LEU A 524 -23.06 -22.23 3.60
N ASN A 525 -23.31 -22.69 4.82
CA ASN A 525 -24.67 -22.98 5.27
C ASN A 525 -25.46 -21.73 5.65
N ASP A 526 -24.78 -20.59 5.82
CA ASP A 526 -25.35 -19.32 6.25
C ASP A 526 -25.33 -18.28 5.10
N MET A 527 -25.33 -18.71 3.84
CA MET A 527 -25.48 -17.81 2.69
C MET A 527 -26.89 -17.19 2.68
N THR A 528 -27.02 -15.89 2.39
CA THR A 528 -28.31 -15.19 2.45
C THR A 528 -28.55 -14.26 1.26
N GLU A 529 -29.82 -13.92 1.05
CA GLU A 529 -30.27 -13.02 0.00
C GLU A 529 -31.19 -11.93 0.56
N ARG A 530 -31.09 -10.71 0.03
CA ARG A 530 -31.99 -9.60 0.38
C ARG A 530 -32.64 -9.03 -0.87
N GLY A 531 -33.96 -9.19 -0.96
CA GLY A 531 -34.79 -8.67 -2.04
C GLY A 531 -36.19 -9.26 -2.01
N THR A 532 -37.05 -8.77 -2.90
CA THR A 532 -38.34 -9.41 -3.19
C THR A 532 -38.12 -10.73 -3.93
N ALA A 533 -39.12 -11.61 -3.92
CA ALA A 533 -39.08 -12.88 -4.64
C ALA A 533 -38.85 -12.74 -6.16
N ALA A 534 -39.13 -11.57 -6.74
CA ALA A 534 -38.89 -11.29 -8.16
C ALA A 534 -37.46 -10.78 -8.44
N GLU A 535 -36.77 -10.24 -7.43
CA GLU A 535 -35.41 -9.71 -7.56
C GLU A 535 -34.35 -10.79 -7.34
N ILE A 536 -34.65 -11.77 -6.47
CA ILE A 536 -33.75 -12.89 -6.17
C ILE A 536 -33.80 -13.89 -7.33
N LEU A 537 -32.73 -13.97 -8.12
CA LEU A 537 -32.66 -14.84 -9.30
C LEU A 537 -32.14 -16.26 -8.98
N TRP A 538 -31.28 -16.39 -7.97
CA TRP A 538 -30.75 -17.65 -7.44
C TRP A 538 -30.23 -17.43 -6.02
N THR A 539 -30.02 -18.52 -5.28
CA THR A 539 -29.49 -18.43 -3.91
C THR A 539 -27.99 -18.10 -3.92
N GLY A 540 -27.49 -17.47 -2.86
CA GLY A 540 -26.06 -17.25 -2.64
C GLY A 540 -25.28 -18.56 -2.61
N LYS A 541 -25.89 -19.64 -2.12
CA LYS A 541 -25.32 -20.99 -2.17
C LYS A 541 -25.17 -21.51 -3.60
N ASP A 542 -26.17 -21.31 -4.45
CA ASP A 542 -26.08 -21.67 -5.87
C ASP A 542 -25.01 -20.82 -6.57
N TRP A 543 -24.97 -19.51 -6.30
CA TRP A 543 -23.94 -18.59 -6.81
C TRP A 543 -22.53 -19.06 -6.46
N TYR A 544 -22.27 -19.38 -5.18
CA TYR A 544 -20.97 -19.87 -4.73
C TYR A 544 -20.63 -21.23 -5.35
N GLY A 545 -21.61 -22.14 -5.41
CA GLY A 545 -21.45 -23.48 -5.99
C GLY A 545 -21.16 -23.46 -7.50
N ALA A 546 -21.48 -22.38 -8.21
CA ALA A 546 -21.16 -22.18 -9.62
C ALA A 546 -19.77 -21.55 -9.86
N GLN A 547 -19.05 -21.12 -8.81
CA GLN A 547 -17.71 -20.53 -8.95
C GLN A 547 -16.66 -21.61 -9.24
N VAL A 548 -15.62 -21.22 -10.01
CA VAL A 548 -14.51 -22.12 -10.34
C VAL A 548 -13.58 -22.27 -9.12
N GLY A 549 -13.26 -23.51 -8.74
CA GLY A 549 -12.31 -23.76 -7.65
C GLY A 549 -12.79 -23.35 -6.25
N GLY A 550 -14.08 -23.03 -6.07
CA GLY A 550 -14.66 -22.81 -4.76
C GLY A 550 -14.76 -24.11 -3.96
N SER A 551 -14.41 -24.05 -2.68
CA SER A 551 -14.41 -25.21 -1.77
C SER A 551 -14.82 -24.80 -0.36
N HIS A 552 -15.25 -25.77 0.45
CA HIS A 552 -15.60 -25.52 1.84
C HIS A 552 -15.14 -26.66 2.75
N ALA A 553 -14.73 -26.33 3.97
CA ALA A 553 -14.30 -27.30 4.97
C ALA A 553 -14.57 -26.80 6.40
N THR A 554 -14.34 -27.66 7.39
CA THR A 554 -14.14 -27.21 8.76
C THR A 554 -12.63 -27.12 8.98
N PHE A 555 -12.11 -25.91 9.18
CA PHE A 555 -10.68 -25.66 9.33
C PHE A 555 -10.45 -24.49 10.28
N LYS A 556 -9.20 -24.30 10.71
CA LYS A 556 -8.77 -23.16 11.51
C LYS A 556 -7.50 -22.58 10.93
N LEU A 557 -7.32 -21.29 11.16
CA LEU A 557 -6.05 -20.62 10.93
C LEU A 557 -5.10 -20.90 12.11
N THR A 558 -3.81 -20.76 11.85
CA THR A 558 -2.71 -20.98 12.77
C THR A 558 -2.05 -19.66 13.16
N GLY A 559 -0.93 -19.74 13.89
CA GLY A 559 -0.22 -18.59 14.44
C GLY A 559 -0.91 -18.03 15.70
N THR A 560 -0.19 -17.20 16.44
CA THR A 560 -0.65 -16.63 17.72
C THR A 560 -1.94 -15.81 17.56
N LEU A 561 -2.08 -15.10 16.43
CA LEU A 561 -3.23 -14.25 16.15
C LEU A 561 -4.37 -14.98 15.40
N GLY A 562 -4.15 -16.24 15.00
CA GLY A 562 -5.12 -17.01 14.20
C GLY A 562 -5.35 -16.41 12.82
N THR A 563 -4.27 -15.98 12.15
CA THR A 563 -4.30 -15.26 10.87
C THR A 563 -3.44 -15.92 9.79
N ILE A 564 -2.67 -16.96 10.13
CA ILE A 564 -1.79 -17.68 9.22
C ILE A 564 -2.51 -18.92 8.71
N ASN A 565 -2.29 -19.31 7.45
CA ASN A 565 -2.89 -20.54 6.92
C ASN A 565 -2.52 -21.77 7.76
N GLY A 566 -3.47 -22.71 7.82
CA GLY A 566 -3.24 -24.07 8.30
C GLY A 566 -3.03 -25.04 7.14
N ASP A 567 -2.79 -26.31 7.47
CA ASP A 567 -2.57 -27.38 6.50
C ASP A 567 -3.75 -27.52 5.53
N GLU A 568 -5.00 -27.39 6.01
CA GLU A 568 -6.19 -27.48 5.18
C GLU A 568 -6.28 -26.36 4.15
N VAL A 569 -5.86 -25.14 4.52
CA VAL A 569 -5.86 -23.99 3.62
C VAL A 569 -4.74 -24.13 2.59
N ASN A 570 -3.55 -24.52 3.03
CA ASN A 570 -2.38 -24.70 2.17
C ASN A 570 -2.49 -25.92 1.24
N ALA A 571 -3.45 -26.82 1.48
CA ALA A 571 -3.77 -27.92 0.57
C ALA A 571 -4.61 -27.48 -0.65
N ILE A 572 -5.18 -26.27 -0.64
CA ILE A 572 -5.94 -25.73 -1.77
C ILE A 572 -4.98 -25.04 -2.74
N SER A 573 -5.01 -25.46 -4.01
CA SER A 573 -4.21 -24.85 -5.07
C SER A 573 -4.67 -23.43 -5.37
N SER A 574 -3.72 -22.49 -5.41
CA SER A 574 -3.95 -21.16 -5.99
C SER A 574 -4.04 -21.21 -7.52
N ASP A 575 -4.62 -20.17 -8.11
CA ASP A 575 -4.55 -19.88 -9.54
C ASP A 575 -4.20 -18.40 -9.77
N MET A 576 -3.05 -18.17 -10.39
CA MET A 576 -2.56 -16.84 -10.79
C MET A 576 -2.60 -16.64 -12.31
N SER A 577 -3.17 -17.58 -13.08
CA SER A 577 -3.14 -17.57 -14.55
C SER A 577 -3.89 -16.40 -15.18
N LYS A 578 -4.86 -15.82 -14.47
CA LYS A 578 -5.60 -14.61 -14.86
C LYS A 578 -4.95 -13.32 -14.33
N LEU A 579 -3.93 -13.44 -13.49
CA LEU A 579 -3.30 -12.36 -12.72
C LEU A 579 -1.81 -12.25 -13.10
N THR A 580 -1.53 -12.03 -14.39
CA THR A 580 -0.17 -12.12 -14.95
C THR A 580 0.56 -10.78 -15.07
N ASP A 581 -0.13 -9.68 -14.83
CA ASP A 581 0.47 -8.36 -14.91
C ASP A 581 1.40 -8.09 -13.71
N VAL A 582 2.29 -7.09 -13.85
CA VAL A 582 3.37 -6.82 -12.89
C VAL A 582 2.90 -6.36 -11.51
N PHE A 583 1.65 -5.98 -11.36
CA PHE A 583 1.08 -5.70 -10.04
C PHE A 583 1.00 -6.96 -9.20
N TRP A 584 0.71 -8.14 -9.76
CA TRP A 584 0.44 -9.32 -8.96
C TRP A 584 1.71 -10.05 -8.52
N ASP A 585 1.89 -10.21 -7.21
CA ASP A 585 2.85 -11.14 -6.66
C ASP A 585 2.43 -12.56 -7.03
N GLN A 586 3.30 -13.27 -7.75
CA GLN A 586 3.02 -14.64 -8.17
C GLN A 586 3.24 -15.59 -7.00
N VAL A 587 2.14 -16.08 -6.43
CA VAL A 587 2.14 -16.93 -5.24
C VAL A 587 1.48 -18.30 -5.48
N ASP A 588 1.96 -19.29 -4.73
CA ASP A 588 1.53 -20.70 -4.82
C ASP A 588 0.52 -21.10 -3.72
N TYR A 589 -0.16 -20.12 -3.11
CA TYR A 589 -1.09 -20.33 -2.00
C TYR A 589 -2.31 -19.42 -2.09
N ILE A 590 -3.41 -19.84 -1.45
CA ILE A 590 -4.62 -19.02 -1.22
C ILE A 590 -4.56 -18.33 0.14
N GLY A 591 -5.35 -17.27 0.34
CA GLY A 591 -5.31 -16.48 1.57
C GLY A 591 -4.13 -15.50 1.62
N ALA A 592 -4.08 -14.70 2.68
CA ALA A 592 -3.18 -13.57 2.80
C ALA A 592 -1.77 -13.95 3.30
N VAL A 593 -1.65 -14.98 4.15
CA VAL A 593 -0.38 -15.39 4.78
C VAL A 593 -0.26 -16.93 4.79
N LYS A 594 0.65 -17.47 3.97
CA LYS A 594 0.85 -18.92 3.82
C LYS A 594 1.40 -19.60 5.08
N ASP A 595 2.42 -19.00 5.69
CA ASP A 595 3.11 -19.54 6.84
C ASP A 595 3.88 -18.43 7.59
N THR A 596 4.54 -18.79 8.69
CA THR A 596 5.30 -17.84 9.53
C THR A 596 6.53 -17.24 8.84
N THR A 597 7.00 -17.82 7.73
CA THR A 597 8.15 -17.31 6.97
C THR A 597 7.73 -16.29 5.93
N SER A 598 6.48 -16.38 5.43
CA SER A 598 5.86 -15.41 4.53
C SER A 598 4.98 -14.38 5.26
N ASP A 599 5.08 -14.29 6.59
CA ASP A 599 4.25 -13.39 7.39
C ASP A 599 4.70 -11.93 7.26
N TRP A 600 4.11 -11.26 6.27
CA TRP A 600 4.35 -9.85 5.95
C TRP A 600 3.82 -8.89 7.03
N THR A 601 3.03 -9.36 8.01
CA THR A 601 2.53 -8.54 9.12
C THR A 601 3.59 -8.34 10.22
N LYS A 602 4.66 -9.14 10.20
CA LYS A 602 5.65 -9.20 11.28
C LYS A 602 6.54 -7.96 11.33
N GLY A 603 6.77 -7.46 12.55
CA GLY A 603 7.79 -6.44 12.85
C GLY A 603 7.27 -5.01 12.86
N TRP A 604 6.22 -4.71 12.09
CA TRP A 604 5.73 -3.34 11.91
C TRP A 604 4.28 -3.13 12.32
N THR A 605 3.50 -4.19 12.59
CA THR A 605 2.08 -4.06 12.97
C THR A 605 1.89 -3.92 14.48
N PHE A 606 0.79 -3.27 14.87
CA PHE A 606 0.30 -3.17 16.23
C PHE A 606 -0.67 -4.33 16.54
N ASN A 607 -0.45 -5.03 17.65
CA ASN A 607 -1.32 -6.14 18.09
C ASN A 607 -1.58 -6.02 19.59
N ASP A 608 -2.85 -5.97 19.98
CA ASP A 608 -3.30 -5.82 21.38
C ASP A 608 -4.45 -6.78 21.77
N PHE A 609 -4.75 -7.76 20.92
CA PHE A 609 -5.86 -8.71 21.05
C PHE A 609 -5.39 -10.16 21.23
#